data_AF-A0A6A2WRT9-F1
#
_entry.id   AF-A0A6A2WRT9-F1
#
_cell.length_a   1.000
_cell.length_b   1.000
_cell.length_c   1.000
_cell.angle_alpha   90.00
_cell.angle_beta   90.00
_cell.angle_gamma   90.00
#
_symmetry.space_group_name_H-M   'P 1'
#
loop_
_entity.id
_entity.type
_entity.pdbx_description
1 polymer ?
#
loop_
_entity_poly.entity_id
_entity_poly.type
_entity_poly.pdbx_seq_one_letter_code
_entity_poly.pdbx_strand_id
1 'polypeptide(L)'
;MSGVKTTGGKGEDGPSSSLERAKADDFGRSISKIVVAQICESVGYQGYKESALEALADISIWYPCDLAKNASFHANLAGRTECNVFDITRALEDLGDSHGFPGASETGNCLVDSCIVKGITQFVDTKEEIPFAQPVPKFPVVRNEKLVPSFKHMNEAPPGKHIPSWLPAFPDPHTYNHTPMWTERASNPCADKIEQARRQIKAERALLRLQQRFVLVVCTILPKEAIISDSIIFLLIGDSVHACYWKSMLIMRGEKVWHWLSETCALLSYMSVGFLFHLGFTVFFTLATVESLVSMIAIGY
;
A
#
# COMPACT_ATOMS: atom_id res chain seq x y z
N MET A 1 -28.63 -34.76 1.73
CA MET A 1 -28.86 -33.47 2.41
C MET A 1 -28.06 -33.41 3.71
N SER A 2 -26.90 -32.74 3.69
CA SER A 2 -26.21 -32.27 4.90
C SER A 2 -25.66 -30.88 4.59
N GLY A 3 -26.35 -29.85 5.06
CA GLY A 3 -25.96 -28.45 4.87
C GLY A 3 -25.08 -27.99 6.02
N VAL A 4 -23.77 -27.88 5.75
CA VAL A 4 -22.78 -27.25 6.62
C VAL A 4 -22.94 -25.73 6.53
N LYS A 5 -23.06 -25.07 7.69
CA LYS A 5 -23.24 -23.62 7.82
C LYS A 5 -21.88 -22.99 8.13
N THR A 6 -21.25 -22.39 7.14
CA THR A 6 -19.99 -21.65 7.29
C THR A 6 -20.25 -20.26 7.90
N THR A 7 -19.54 -19.97 8.98
CA THR A 7 -19.50 -18.67 9.67
C THR A 7 -18.57 -17.70 8.93
N GLY A 8 -19.05 -16.48 8.70
CA GLY A 8 -18.29 -15.41 8.06
C GLY A 8 -17.13 -14.93 8.93
N GLY A 9 -15.93 -14.94 8.37
CA GLY A 9 -14.73 -14.33 8.94
C GLY A 9 -14.73 -12.82 8.72
N LYS A 10 -14.41 -12.09 9.79
CA LYS A 10 -14.08 -10.65 9.80
C LYS A 10 -12.74 -10.48 9.08
N GLY A 11 -12.71 -9.69 8.00
CA GLY A 11 -11.47 -9.23 7.39
C GLY A 11 -10.82 -8.16 8.27
N GLU A 12 -9.58 -8.41 8.66
CA GLU A 12 -8.69 -7.41 9.24
C GLU A 12 -8.05 -6.62 8.08
N ASP A 13 -8.24 -5.31 8.08
CA ASP A 13 -7.62 -4.39 7.13
C ASP A 13 -6.12 -4.26 7.43
N GLY A 14 -5.31 -5.08 6.77
CA GLY A 14 -3.86 -4.87 6.69
C GLY A 14 -3.51 -3.68 5.78
N PRO A 15 -2.36 -3.02 6.00
CA PRO A 15 -1.98 -1.86 5.20
C PRO A 15 -1.76 -2.32 3.76
N SER A 16 -2.55 -1.76 2.85
CA SER A 16 -2.38 -1.95 1.41
C SER A 16 -1.03 -1.38 1.02
N SER A 17 -0.03 -2.26 0.89
CA SER A 17 1.14 -1.95 0.09
C SER A 17 0.63 -1.68 -1.32
N SER A 18 0.61 -0.40 -1.68
CA SER A 18 0.41 0.03 -3.05
C SER A 18 1.41 -0.74 -3.90
N LEU A 19 0.93 -1.77 -4.59
CA LEU A 19 1.69 -2.49 -5.61
C LEU A 19 2.03 -1.44 -6.66
N GLU A 20 3.21 -0.82 -6.52
CA GLU A 20 3.74 0.10 -7.50
C GLU A 20 3.70 -0.65 -8.82
N ARG A 21 2.87 -0.16 -9.73
CA ARG A 21 2.72 -0.75 -11.05
C ARG A 21 4.06 -0.50 -11.73
N ALA A 22 4.93 -1.51 -11.73
CA ALA A 22 6.24 -1.47 -12.36
C ALA A 22 6.09 -0.80 -13.73
N LYS A 23 6.84 0.27 -13.96
CA LYS A 23 6.81 1.02 -15.21
C LYS A 23 7.23 0.06 -16.33
N ALA A 24 6.72 0.27 -17.54
CA ALA A 24 6.98 -0.63 -18.67
C ALA A 24 8.49 -0.84 -18.93
N ASP A 25 9.32 0.13 -18.56
CA ASP A 25 10.78 0.12 -18.72
C ASP A 25 11.52 -0.68 -17.63
N ASP A 26 10.85 -1.01 -16.52
CA ASP A 26 11.48 -1.69 -15.38
C ASP A 26 11.87 -3.12 -15.74
N PHE A 27 11.11 -3.79 -16.61
CA PHE A 27 11.38 -5.18 -17.00
C PHE A 27 12.70 -5.32 -17.78
N GLY A 28 12.94 -4.44 -18.76
CA GLY A 28 14.19 -4.43 -19.53
C GLY A 28 15.39 -4.11 -18.67
N ARG A 29 15.24 -3.17 -17.73
CA ARG A 29 16.26 -2.84 -16.73
C ARG A 29 16.53 -4.03 -15.80
N SER A 30 15.51 -4.72 -15.32
CA SER A 30 15.66 -5.92 -14.48
C SER A 30 16.39 -7.05 -15.22
N ILE A 31 16.07 -7.30 -16.49
CA ILE A 31 16.80 -8.29 -17.30
C ILE A 31 18.27 -7.87 -17.42
N SER A 32 18.54 -6.60 -17.69
CA SER A 32 19.91 -6.10 -17.85
C SER A 32 20.74 -6.29 -16.57
N LYS A 33 20.14 -6.10 -15.39
CA LYS A 33 20.78 -6.43 -14.10
C LYS A 33 21.11 -7.91 -13.97
N ILE A 34 20.18 -8.80 -14.34
CA ILE A 34 20.40 -10.25 -14.31
C ILE A 34 21.57 -10.62 -15.23
N VAL A 35 21.58 -10.09 -16.47
CA VAL A 35 22.67 -10.34 -17.43
C VAL A 35 24.02 -9.89 -16.87
N VAL A 36 24.10 -8.68 -16.31
CA VAL A 36 25.34 -8.18 -15.72
C VAL A 36 25.78 -9.03 -14.53
N ALA A 37 24.84 -9.46 -13.68
CA ALA A 37 25.15 -10.36 -12.56
C ALA A 37 25.70 -11.71 -13.05
N GLN A 38 25.11 -12.29 -14.09
CA GLN A 38 25.61 -13.54 -14.71
C GLN A 38 27.02 -13.36 -15.30
N ILE A 39 27.30 -12.21 -15.94
CA ILE A 39 28.64 -11.89 -16.44
C ILE A 39 29.63 -11.79 -15.26
N CYS A 40 29.28 -11.08 -14.19
CA CYS A 40 30.13 -10.98 -13.00
C CYS A 40 30.43 -12.35 -12.37
N GLU A 41 29.41 -13.21 -12.27
CA GLU A 41 29.57 -14.59 -11.78
C GLU A 41 30.53 -15.39 -12.68
N SER A 42 30.40 -15.29 -14.00
CA SER A 42 31.26 -15.98 -14.96
C SER A 42 32.74 -15.56 -14.90
N VAL A 43 32.99 -14.32 -14.46
CA VAL A 43 34.35 -13.80 -14.24
C VAL A 43 34.90 -14.24 -12.88
N GLY A 44 34.05 -14.76 -11.99
CA GLY A 44 34.41 -15.30 -10.67
C GLY A 44 34.10 -14.38 -9.48
N TYR A 45 33.35 -13.28 -9.69
CA TYR A 45 32.94 -12.40 -8.59
C TYR A 45 31.91 -13.10 -7.68
N GLN A 46 32.18 -13.11 -6.38
CA GLN A 46 31.31 -13.73 -5.36
C GLN A 46 30.27 -12.78 -4.78
N GLY A 47 30.34 -11.49 -5.11
CA GLY A 47 29.43 -10.47 -4.61
C GLY A 47 29.60 -9.15 -5.35
N TYR A 48 28.58 -8.31 -5.26
CA TYR A 48 28.54 -7.00 -5.89
C TYR A 48 27.90 -5.98 -4.95
N LYS A 49 28.21 -4.70 -5.20
CA LYS A 49 27.50 -3.58 -4.58
C LYS A 49 26.31 -3.22 -5.46
N GLU A 50 25.12 -3.07 -4.87
CA GLU A 50 23.89 -2.79 -5.62
C GLU A 50 24.04 -1.58 -6.54
N SER A 51 24.57 -0.46 -6.04
CA SER A 51 24.77 0.75 -6.86
C SER A 51 25.70 0.56 -8.05
N ALA A 52 26.66 -0.36 -7.96
CA ALA A 52 27.57 -0.67 -9.05
C ALA A 52 26.90 -1.57 -10.09
N LEU A 53 26.11 -2.55 -9.64
CA LEU A 53 25.35 -3.42 -10.54
C LEU A 53 24.30 -2.62 -11.32
N GLU A 54 23.61 -1.67 -10.67
CA GLU A 54 22.69 -0.73 -11.34
C GLU A 54 23.39 0.08 -12.43
N ALA A 55 24.54 0.67 -12.12
CA ALA A 55 25.28 1.47 -13.08
C ALA A 55 25.78 0.64 -14.27
N LEU A 56 26.24 -0.58 -14.03
CA LEU A 56 26.65 -1.50 -15.09
C LEU A 56 25.46 -1.96 -15.93
N ALA A 57 24.28 -2.15 -15.34
CA ALA A 57 23.05 -2.45 -16.07
C ALA A 57 22.62 -1.28 -16.97
N ASP A 58 22.85 -0.04 -16.53
CA ASP A 58 22.58 1.14 -17.35
C ASP A 58 23.54 1.26 -18.52
N ILE A 59 24.82 0.97 -18.29
CA ILE A 59 25.84 0.93 -19.35
C ILE A 59 25.53 -0.20 -20.34
N SER A 60 25.08 -1.38 -19.86
CA SER A 60 24.76 -2.51 -20.73
C SER A 60 23.54 -2.26 -21.62
N ILE A 61 22.64 -1.36 -21.23
CA ILE A 61 21.54 -0.87 -22.08
C ILE A 61 22.05 0.23 -23.02
N TRP A 62 22.81 1.18 -22.49
CA TRP A 62 23.25 2.35 -23.25
C TRP A 62 24.19 2.00 -24.39
N TYR A 63 25.14 1.09 -24.16
CA TYR A 63 26.16 0.73 -25.15
C TYR A 63 25.57 0.13 -26.44
N PRO A 64 24.70 -0.90 -26.42
CA PRO A 64 24.04 -1.39 -27.63
C PRO A 64 23.15 -0.34 -28.30
N CYS A 65 22.48 0.51 -27.53
CA CYS A 65 21.65 1.58 -28.07
C CYS A 65 22.48 2.64 -28.82
N ASP A 66 23.64 3.01 -28.29
CA ASP A 66 24.54 3.96 -28.94
C ASP A 66 25.17 3.36 -30.19
N LEU A 67 25.61 2.10 -30.11
CA LEU A 67 26.10 1.33 -31.25
C LEU A 67 25.05 1.26 -32.37
N ALA A 68 23.80 0.94 -32.03
CA ALA A 68 22.70 0.85 -33.01
C ALA A 68 22.40 2.21 -33.67
N LYS A 69 22.46 3.31 -32.91
CA LYS A 69 22.31 4.66 -33.47
C LYS A 69 23.42 4.97 -34.47
N ASN A 70 24.68 4.68 -34.12
CA ASN A 70 25.81 4.92 -35.01
C ASN A 70 25.76 4.02 -36.26
N ALA A 71 25.39 2.75 -36.12
CA ALA A 71 25.18 1.87 -37.26
C ALA A 71 24.06 2.38 -38.19
N SER A 72 22.95 2.87 -37.62
CA SER A 72 21.85 3.45 -38.39
C SER A 72 22.26 4.73 -39.11
N PHE A 73 23.10 5.55 -38.48
CA PHE A 73 23.67 6.75 -39.09
C PHE A 73 24.51 6.39 -40.32
N HIS A 74 25.38 5.37 -40.23
CA HIS A 74 26.18 4.90 -41.36
C HIS A 74 25.33 4.30 -42.49
N ALA A 75 24.28 3.54 -42.17
CA ALA A 75 23.34 3.06 -43.16
C ALA A 75 22.64 4.22 -43.90
N ASN A 76 22.22 5.25 -43.15
CA ASN A 76 21.58 6.44 -43.70
C ASN A 76 22.54 7.27 -44.59
N LEU A 77 23.82 7.37 -44.22
CA LEU A 77 24.86 7.99 -45.06
C LEU A 77 25.01 7.27 -46.40
N ALA A 78 24.83 5.95 -46.42
CA ALA A 78 24.80 5.14 -47.64
C ALA A 78 23.44 5.19 -48.38
N GLY A 79 22.47 5.98 -47.90
CA GLY A 79 21.13 6.09 -48.49
C GLY A 79 20.23 4.87 -48.25
N ARG A 80 20.59 4.00 -47.30
CA ARG A 80 19.83 2.79 -46.94
C ARG A 80 19.13 2.99 -45.59
N THR A 81 17.98 2.34 -45.43
CA THR A 81 17.28 2.25 -44.14
C THR A 81 17.69 1.02 -43.33
N GLU A 82 18.16 -0.03 -44.01
CA GLU A 82 18.58 -1.29 -43.39
C GLU A 82 20.08 -1.26 -43.07
N CYS A 83 20.41 -1.62 -41.83
CA CYS A 83 21.79 -1.77 -41.36
C CYS A 83 22.37 -3.12 -41.81
N ASN A 84 23.58 -3.11 -42.35
CA ASN A 84 24.35 -4.29 -42.70
C ASN A 84 25.51 -4.48 -41.71
N VAL A 85 26.15 -5.65 -41.76
CA VAL A 85 27.32 -6.00 -40.93
C VAL A 85 28.42 -4.94 -41.05
N PHE A 86 28.68 -4.40 -42.24
CA PHE A 86 29.67 -3.34 -42.45
C PHE A 86 29.34 -2.05 -41.68
N ASP A 87 28.06 -1.68 -41.58
CA ASP A 87 27.65 -0.48 -40.85
C ASP A 87 27.86 -0.67 -39.34
N ILE A 88 27.64 -1.90 -38.83
CA ILE A 88 27.89 -2.27 -37.44
C ILE A 88 29.39 -2.33 -37.14
N THR A 89 30.20 -2.93 -38.02
CA THR A 89 31.66 -2.96 -37.87
C THR A 89 32.24 -1.55 -37.86
N ARG A 90 31.76 -0.67 -38.75
CA ARG A 90 32.17 0.73 -38.75
C ARG A 90 31.76 1.45 -37.47
N ALA A 91 30.53 1.22 -36.99
CA ALA A 91 30.07 1.80 -35.73
C ALA A 91 30.91 1.31 -34.52
N LEU A 92 31.32 0.03 -34.51
CA LEU A 92 32.22 -0.50 -33.48
C LEU A 92 33.60 0.16 -33.50
N GLU A 93 34.17 0.36 -34.69
CA GLU A 93 35.44 1.09 -34.88
C GLU A 93 35.35 2.52 -34.35
N ASP A 94 34.29 3.25 -34.72
CA ASP A 94 34.11 4.63 -34.27
C ASP A 94 33.91 4.75 -32.74
N LEU A 95 33.27 3.75 -32.08
CA LEU A 95 33.22 3.70 -30.61
C LEU A 95 34.58 3.34 -29.99
N GLY A 96 35.35 2.46 -30.66
CA GLY A 96 36.64 1.95 -30.22
C GLY A 96 37.80 2.93 -30.34
N ASP A 97 37.70 3.94 -31.21
CA ASP A 97 38.73 4.97 -31.46
C ASP A 97 39.09 5.78 -30.18
N SER A 98 38.23 5.76 -29.16
CA SER A 98 38.50 6.39 -27.85
C SER A 98 39.51 5.63 -26.97
N HIS A 99 39.66 4.32 -27.16
CA HIS A 99 40.57 3.45 -26.42
C HIS A 99 41.60 2.87 -27.41
N GLY A 100 42.62 3.66 -27.76
CA GLY A 100 43.63 3.27 -28.75
C GLY A 100 44.17 1.85 -28.59
N PHE A 101 43.73 0.95 -29.46
CA PHE A 101 44.23 -0.42 -29.54
C PHE A 101 45.46 -0.49 -30.45
N PRO A 102 46.39 -1.42 -30.20
CA PRO A 102 47.55 -1.63 -31.06
C PRO A 102 47.10 -2.12 -32.44
N GLY A 103 47.35 -1.33 -33.49
CA GLY A 103 46.98 -1.65 -34.88
C GLY A 103 46.32 -0.51 -35.67
N ALA A 104 46.00 0.63 -35.03
CA ALA A 104 45.34 1.79 -35.66
C ALA A 104 46.05 2.43 -36.87
N SER A 105 47.25 1.95 -37.24
CA SER A 105 48.00 2.37 -38.43
C SER A 105 47.76 1.49 -39.67
N GLU A 106 47.11 0.34 -39.55
CA GLU A 106 46.80 -0.50 -40.71
C GLU A 106 45.53 0.03 -41.41
N THR A 107 45.76 0.86 -42.42
CA THR A 107 44.75 1.31 -43.38
C THR A 107 44.32 0.10 -44.24
N GLY A 108 43.49 -0.77 -43.66
CA GLY A 108 42.96 -1.97 -44.30
C GLY A 108 41.47 -2.09 -43.99
N ASN A 109 40.64 -1.54 -44.89
CA ASN A 109 39.17 -1.48 -44.78
C ASN A 109 38.46 -2.85 -44.94
N CYS A 110 39.11 -3.95 -44.55
CA CYS A 110 38.54 -5.29 -44.66
C CYS A 110 37.91 -5.69 -43.33
N LEU A 111 36.66 -6.18 -43.35
CA LEU A 111 35.96 -6.68 -42.16
C LEU A 111 36.78 -7.68 -41.35
N VAL A 112 37.55 -8.52 -42.04
CA VAL A 112 38.38 -9.58 -41.44
C VAL A 112 39.60 -8.98 -40.72
N ASP A 113 40.04 -7.80 -41.14
CA ASP A 113 41.22 -7.12 -40.56
C ASP A 113 40.89 -6.17 -39.42
N SER A 114 39.61 -5.86 -39.20
CA SER A 114 39.16 -5.05 -38.07
C SER A 114 39.58 -5.70 -36.74
N CYS A 115 40.43 -5.00 -35.97
CA CYS A 115 40.97 -5.49 -34.71
C CYS A 115 39.87 -5.85 -33.69
N ILE A 116 38.79 -5.06 -33.66
CA ILE A 116 37.65 -5.28 -32.77
C ILE A 116 36.92 -6.58 -33.14
N VAL A 117 36.72 -6.84 -34.43
CA VAL A 117 36.06 -8.07 -34.92
C VAL A 117 36.93 -9.30 -34.61
N LYS A 118 38.25 -9.21 -34.80
CA LYS A 118 39.20 -10.26 -34.38
C LYS A 118 39.09 -10.54 -32.88
N GLY A 119 39.03 -9.50 -32.05
CA GLY A 119 38.86 -9.61 -30.60
C GLY A 119 37.56 -10.29 -30.20
N ILE A 120 36.44 -9.94 -30.84
CA ILE A 120 35.14 -10.59 -30.61
C ILE A 120 35.20 -12.06 -31.01
N THR A 121 35.77 -12.38 -32.18
CA THR A 121 35.90 -13.76 -32.67
C THR A 121 36.71 -14.60 -31.68
N GLN A 122 37.86 -14.09 -31.23
CA GLN A 122 38.68 -14.76 -30.22
C GLN A 122 37.93 -14.94 -28.89
N PHE A 123 37.15 -13.96 -28.46
CA PHE A 123 36.36 -14.07 -27.23
C PHE A 123 35.30 -15.19 -27.35
N VAL A 124 34.58 -15.25 -28.46
CA VAL A 124 33.56 -16.28 -28.72
C VAL A 124 34.20 -17.67 -28.80
N ASP A 125 35.39 -17.80 -29.40
CA ASP A 125 36.09 -19.09 -29.50
C ASP A 125 36.66 -19.58 -28.16
N THR A 126 36.96 -18.68 -27.23
CA THR A 126 37.63 -19.01 -25.95
C THR A 126 36.68 -19.14 -24.77
N LYS A 127 35.53 -18.45 -24.79
CA LYS A 127 34.58 -18.42 -23.68
C LYS A 127 33.37 -19.30 -23.98
N GLU A 128 32.95 -20.07 -22.98
CA GLU A 128 31.71 -20.83 -23.03
C GLU A 128 30.51 -19.88 -23.04
N GLU A 129 29.50 -20.19 -23.85
CA GLU A 129 28.26 -19.44 -23.91
C GLU A 129 27.48 -19.57 -22.60
N ILE A 130 27.13 -18.43 -21.99
CA ILE A 130 26.36 -18.39 -20.74
C ILE A 130 24.88 -18.20 -21.10
N PRO A 131 24.02 -19.22 -20.94
CA PRO A 131 22.60 -19.06 -21.21
C PRO A 131 21.95 -18.12 -20.18
N PHE A 132 20.84 -17.50 -20.57
CA PHE A 132 20.03 -16.72 -19.62
C PHE A 132 19.56 -17.59 -18.45
N ALA A 133 19.73 -17.10 -17.22
CA ALA A 133 19.30 -17.80 -16.02
C ALA A 133 17.79 -18.10 -16.02
N GLN A 134 17.01 -17.24 -16.68
CA GLN A 134 15.58 -17.43 -16.90
C GLN A 134 15.23 -17.20 -18.37
N PRO A 135 14.37 -18.03 -18.97
CA PRO A 135 13.96 -17.84 -20.35
C PRO A 135 13.20 -16.52 -20.50
N VAL A 136 13.72 -15.64 -21.35
CA VAL A 136 13.06 -14.36 -21.64
C VAL A 136 11.79 -14.62 -22.47
N PRO A 137 10.62 -14.13 -22.05
CA PRO A 137 9.39 -14.32 -22.81
C PRO A 137 9.48 -13.57 -24.14
N LYS A 138 9.00 -14.22 -25.22
CA LYS A 138 8.95 -13.59 -26.55
C LYS A 138 7.90 -12.47 -26.55
N PHE A 139 8.30 -11.29 -27.02
CA PHE A 139 7.40 -10.15 -27.17
C PHE A 139 6.74 -10.15 -28.56
N PRO A 140 5.47 -9.75 -28.69
CA PRO A 140 4.52 -9.40 -27.63
C PRO A 140 4.13 -10.62 -26.79
N VAL A 141 4.07 -10.44 -25.46
CA VAL A 141 3.60 -11.50 -24.55
C VAL A 141 2.13 -11.71 -24.84
N VAL A 142 1.81 -12.75 -25.61
CA VAL A 142 0.43 -13.12 -25.94
C VAL A 142 -0.24 -13.55 -24.64
N ARG A 143 -0.96 -12.62 -24.03
CA ARG A 143 -1.96 -12.97 -23.02
C ARG A 143 -3.10 -13.63 -23.79
N ASN A 144 -3.73 -14.65 -23.22
CA ASN A 144 -4.97 -15.19 -23.78
C ASN A 144 -6.00 -14.05 -23.78
N GLU A 145 -6.06 -13.30 -24.87
CA GLU A 145 -7.05 -12.26 -25.05
C GLU A 145 -8.40 -12.94 -25.07
N LYS A 146 -9.28 -12.53 -24.15
CA LYS A 146 -10.69 -12.88 -24.28
C LYS A 146 -11.16 -12.20 -25.56
N LEU A 147 -11.30 -12.97 -26.62
CA LEU A 147 -11.83 -12.47 -27.88
C LEU A 147 -13.18 -11.84 -27.58
N VAL A 148 -13.32 -10.55 -27.89
CA VAL A 148 -14.62 -9.89 -27.81
C VAL A 148 -15.53 -10.58 -28.83
N PRO A 149 -16.65 -11.17 -28.40
CA PRO A 149 -17.53 -11.87 -29.32
C PRO A 149 -18.04 -10.90 -30.39
N SER A 150 -18.09 -11.36 -31.64
CA SER A 150 -18.65 -10.57 -32.74
C SER A 150 -20.17 -10.60 -32.70
N PHE A 151 -20.81 -9.70 -33.45
CA PHE A 151 -22.27 -9.71 -33.63
C PHE A 151 -22.81 -11.09 -34.05
N LYS A 152 -22.10 -11.79 -34.94
CA LYS A 152 -22.43 -13.19 -35.32
C LYS A 152 -22.31 -14.17 -34.15
N HIS A 153 -21.31 -14.01 -33.29
CA HIS A 153 -21.12 -14.89 -32.12
C HIS A 153 -22.16 -14.61 -31.02
N MET A 154 -22.66 -13.37 -30.90
CA MET A 154 -23.70 -13.00 -29.93
C MET A 154 -25.13 -13.18 -30.46
N ASN A 155 -25.30 -13.56 -31.73
CA ASN A 155 -26.60 -13.60 -32.43
C ASN A 155 -27.35 -12.25 -32.37
N GLU A 156 -26.61 -11.14 -32.33
CA GLU A 156 -27.16 -9.79 -32.32
C GLU A 156 -27.11 -9.20 -33.73
N ALA A 157 -28.19 -8.53 -34.14
CA ALA A 157 -28.20 -7.79 -35.38
C ALA A 157 -27.41 -6.47 -35.18
N PRO A 158 -26.43 -6.16 -36.04
CA PRO A 158 -25.74 -4.89 -35.95
C PRO A 158 -26.74 -3.74 -36.14
N PRO A 159 -26.59 -2.62 -35.40
CA PRO A 159 -27.57 -1.53 -35.41
C PRO A 159 -27.66 -0.78 -36.76
N GLY A 160 -26.70 -0.98 -37.67
CA GLY A 160 -26.68 -0.36 -39.00
C GLY A 160 -26.32 -1.34 -40.10
N LYS A 161 -26.94 -1.17 -41.29
CA LYS A 161 -26.68 -2.01 -42.49
C LYS A 161 -25.24 -1.92 -43.02
N HIS A 162 -24.52 -0.86 -42.66
CA HIS A 162 -23.11 -0.66 -43.05
C HIS A 162 -22.13 -1.39 -42.11
N ILE A 163 -22.60 -1.91 -40.98
CA ILE A 163 -21.76 -2.56 -39.99
C ILE A 163 -21.74 -4.07 -40.28
N PRO A 164 -20.56 -4.66 -40.57
CA PRO A 164 -20.48 -6.06 -40.89
C PRO A 164 -20.64 -6.96 -39.66
N SER A 165 -21.24 -8.14 -39.84
CA SER A 165 -21.51 -9.10 -38.76
C SER A 165 -20.25 -9.75 -38.15
N TRP A 166 -19.08 -9.60 -38.79
CA TRP A 166 -17.80 -10.11 -38.29
C TRP A 166 -17.10 -9.17 -37.31
N LEU A 167 -17.60 -7.93 -37.16
CA LEU A 167 -17.04 -6.94 -36.23
C LEU A 167 -17.35 -7.34 -34.77
N PRO A 168 -16.46 -7.04 -33.80
CA PRO A 168 -16.77 -7.13 -32.38
C PRO A 168 -18.09 -6.44 -32.05
N ALA A 169 -18.92 -7.08 -31.24
CA ALA A 169 -20.19 -6.50 -30.84
C ALA A 169 -19.96 -5.23 -29.99
N PHE A 170 -20.88 -4.28 -30.10
CA PHE A 170 -20.82 -3.07 -29.30
C PHE A 170 -21.07 -3.39 -27.81
N PRO A 171 -20.44 -2.64 -26.88
CA PRO A 171 -20.77 -2.78 -25.47
C PRO A 171 -22.25 -2.51 -25.25
N ASP A 172 -22.86 -3.25 -24.33
CA ASP A 172 -24.29 -3.13 -24.02
C ASP A 172 -24.63 -1.68 -23.60
N PRO A 173 -25.79 -1.13 -24.03
CA PRO A 173 -26.39 0.09 -23.49
C PRO A 173 -26.15 0.40 -22.02
N HIS A 174 -26.21 -0.58 -21.11
CA HIS A 174 -25.97 -0.30 -19.68
C HIS A 174 -24.51 0.06 -19.33
N THR A 175 -23.57 -0.20 -20.25
CA THR A 175 -22.14 0.11 -20.11
C THR A 175 -21.86 1.59 -20.41
N TYR A 176 -22.62 2.22 -21.30
CA TYR A 176 -22.42 3.63 -21.70
C TYR A 176 -23.56 4.57 -21.30
N ASN A 177 -24.78 4.05 -21.11
CA ASN A 177 -25.87 4.82 -20.54
C ASN A 177 -25.76 4.79 -19.02
N HIS A 178 -25.68 5.98 -18.41
CA HIS A 178 -25.72 6.12 -16.96
C HIS A 178 -27.11 5.74 -16.44
N THR A 179 -27.31 4.45 -16.18
CA THR A 179 -28.50 3.96 -15.49
C THR A 179 -28.34 4.33 -14.03
N PRO A 180 -29.19 5.22 -13.45
CA PRO A 180 -29.10 5.51 -12.04
C PRO A 180 -29.29 4.19 -11.27
N MET A 181 -28.22 3.72 -10.63
CA MET A 181 -28.23 2.47 -9.84
C MET A 181 -29.24 2.52 -8.69
N TRP A 182 -29.72 3.72 -8.35
CA TRP A 182 -30.74 3.92 -7.37
C TRP A 182 -32.12 3.99 -8.04
N THR A 183 -32.83 2.86 -8.07
CA THR A 183 -34.30 2.95 -8.05
C THR A 183 -34.64 3.56 -6.70
N GLU A 184 -35.08 4.81 -6.67
CA GLU A 184 -35.65 5.40 -5.47
C GLU A 184 -36.78 4.46 -5.03
N ARG A 185 -36.54 3.71 -3.95
CA ARG A 185 -37.61 2.91 -3.34
C ARG A 185 -38.69 3.92 -3.03
N ALA A 186 -39.92 3.67 -3.51
CA ALA A 186 -41.08 4.46 -3.12
C ALA A 186 -41.17 4.43 -1.58
N SER A 187 -40.56 5.43 -0.94
CA SER A 187 -40.56 5.59 0.51
C SER A 187 -41.98 6.00 0.84
N ASN A 188 -42.72 5.09 1.46
CA ASN A 188 -43.96 5.46 2.09
C ASN A 188 -43.61 6.00 3.49
N PRO A 189 -43.69 7.31 3.72
CA PRO A 189 -43.24 7.92 4.97
C PRO A 189 -44.00 7.40 6.20
N CYS A 190 -45.20 6.84 6.01
CA CYS A 190 -45.94 6.17 7.09
C CYS A 190 -45.32 4.81 7.44
N ALA A 191 -44.97 4.00 6.45
CA ALA A 191 -44.35 2.70 6.66
C ALA A 191 -42.96 2.83 7.31
N ASP A 192 -42.16 3.80 6.88
CA ASP A 192 -40.83 4.05 7.43
C ASP A 192 -40.88 4.51 8.90
N LYS A 193 -41.85 5.37 9.25
CA LYS A 193 -42.10 5.77 10.65
C LYS A 193 -42.52 4.59 11.52
N ILE A 194 -43.37 3.70 10.99
CA ILE A 194 -43.78 2.47 11.70
C ILE A 194 -42.57 1.55 11.92
N GLU A 195 -41.72 1.36 10.91
CA GLU A 195 -40.49 0.58 11.06
C GLU A 195 -39.51 1.21 12.05
N GLN A 196 -39.35 2.52 12.02
CA GLN A 196 -38.49 3.24 12.95
C GLN A 196 -38.97 3.09 14.39
N ALA A 197 -40.27 3.25 14.65
CA ALA A 197 -40.87 3.02 15.97
C ALA A 197 -40.67 1.56 16.41
N ARG A 198 -40.84 0.59 15.49
CA ARG A 198 -40.57 -0.83 15.78
C ARG A 198 -39.10 -1.08 16.13
N ARG A 199 -38.15 -0.39 15.47
CA ARG A 199 -36.71 -0.49 15.77
C ARG A 199 -36.40 0.11 17.15
N GLN A 200 -37.00 1.25 17.51
CA GLN A 200 -36.86 1.87 18.83
C GLN A 200 -37.39 0.95 19.95
N ILE A 201 -38.61 0.44 19.83
CA ILE A 201 -39.20 -0.48 20.81
C ILE A 201 -38.33 -1.75 20.98
N LYS A 202 -37.76 -2.27 19.88
CA LYS A 202 -36.84 -3.43 19.96
C LYS A 202 -35.55 -3.07 20.70
N ALA A 203 -34.97 -1.90 20.45
CA ALA A 203 -33.76 -1.44 21.11
C ALA A 203 -33.98 -1.23 22.62
N GLU A 204 -35.08 -0.57 23.01
CA GLU A 204 -35.45 -0.37 24.42
C GLU A 204 -35.65 -1.70 25.15
N ARG A 205 -36.39 -2.63 24.55
CA ARG A 205 -36.57 -3.98 25.12
C ARG A 205 -35.26 -4.74 25.22
N ALA A 206 -34.36 -4.61 24.24
CA ALA A 206 -33.04 -5.23 24.30
C ALA A 206 -32.19 -4.63 25.43
N LEU A 207 -32.25 -3.32 25.64
CA LEU A 207 -31.57 -2.63 26.75
C LEU A 207 -32.10 -3.08 28.11
N LEU A 208 -33.42 -3.14 28.28
CA LEU A 208 -34.03 -3.63 29.52
C LEU A 208 -33.64 -5.08 29.82
N ARG A 209 -33.61 -5.94 28.80
CA ARG A 209 -33.12 -7.32 28.94
C ARG A 209 -31.65 -7.39 29.31
N LEU A 210 -30.82 -6.50 28.75
CA LEU A 210 -29.41 -6.40 29.10
C LEU A 210 -29.23 -5.96 30.56
N GLN A 211 -29.95 -4.93 30.99
CA GLN A 211 -29.93 -4.45 32.38
C GLN A 211 -30.37 -5.55 33.36
N GLN A 212 -31.45 -6.27 33.05
CA GLN A 212 -31.89 -7.41 33.87
C GLN A 212 -30.85 -8.52 33.94
N ARG A 213 -30.16 -8.82 32.83
CA ARG A 213 -29.03 -9.76 32.84
C ARG A 213 -27.87 -9.25 33.68
N PHE A 214 -27.54 -7.96 33.62
CA PHE A 214 -26.52 -7.36 34.48
C PHE A 214 -26.87 -7.49 35.95
N VAL A 215 -28.12 -7.21 36.35
CA VAL A 215 -28.58 -7.37 37.73
C VAL A 215 -28.51 -8.83 38.18
N LEU A 216 -28.97 -9.78 37.35
CA LEU A 216 -28.84 -11.20 37.65
C LEU A 216 -27.38 -11.65 37.80
N VAL A 217 -26.50 -11.20 36.90
CA VAL A 217 -25.06 -11.54 36.95
C VAL A 217 -24.41 -10.98 38.23
N VAL A 218 -24.67 -9.71 38.58
CA VAL A 218 -24.18 -9.09 39.81
C VAL A 218 -24.72 -9.81 41.05
N CYS A 219 -26.00 -10.18 41.07
CA CYS A 219 -26.59 -10.95 42.16
C CYS A 219 -26.10 -12.41 42.25
N THR A 220 -25.60 -13.00 41.16
CA THR A 220 -24.99 -14.34 41.19
C THR A 220 -23.50 -14.34 41.56
N ILE A 221 -22.79 -13.23 41.36
CA ILE A 221 -21.36 -13.11 41.68
C ILE A 221 -21.12 -12.64 43.13
N LEU A 222 -22.11 -12.03 43.79
CA LEU A 222 -22.06 -11.72 45.22
C LEU A 222 -22.83 -12.78 46.04
N PRO A 223 -22.15 -13.74 46.70
CA PRO A 223 -22.82 -14.65 47.61
C PRO A 223 -23.42 -13.88 48.80
N LYS A 224 -24.60 -14.35 49.22
CA LYS A 224 -25.32 -13.91 50.42
C LYS A 224 -24.49 -14.21 51.67
N GLU A 225 -23.56 -13.34 52.06
CA GLU A 225 -23.07 -13.11 53.43
C GLU A 225 -22.20 -11.84 53.42
N ALA A 226 -22.84 -10.69 53.26
CA ALA A 226 -22.23 -9.40 53.53
C ALA A 226 -23.34 -8.43 53.92
N ILE A 227 -23.78 -8.52 55.17
CA ILE A 227 -24.43 -7.40 55.86
C ILE A 227 -23.32 -6.36 56.04
N ILE A 228 -23.16 -5.49 55.05
CA ILE A 228 -22.29 -4.32 55.12
C ILE A 228 -23.21 -3.11 54.90
N SER A 229 -23.21 -2.25 55.92
CA SER A 229 -24.05 -1.08 56.17
C SER A 229 -24.71 -0.40 54.96
N ASP A 230 -25.95 0.05 55.19
CA ASP A 230 -26.77 0.90 54.29
C ASP A 230 -26.07 2.19 53.80
N SER A 231 -24.87 2.48 54.28
CA SER A 231 -24.06 3.65 53.92
C SER A 231 -23.28 3.49 52.60
N ILE A 232 -22.93 2.27 52.16
CA ILE A 232 -22.10 2.08 50.95
C ILE A 232 -22.93 1.97 49.66
N ILE A 233 -24.16 1.44 49.74
CA ILE A 233 -25.09 1.44 48.59
C ILE A 233 -25.50 2.87 48.21
N PHE A 234 -25.62 3.77 49.20
CA PHE A 234 -25.86 5.18 48.97
C PHE A 234 -24.65 5.89 48.33
N LEU A 235 -23.41 5.47 48.61
CA LEU A 235 -22.21 6.09 48.03
C LEU A 235 -21.93 5.65 46.58
N LEU A 236 -22.31 4.42 46.18
CA LEU A 236 -22.07 3.95 44.81
C LEU A 236 -23.18 4.31 43.81
N ILE A 237 -24.38 4.70 44.28
CA ILE A 237 -25.50 5.11 43.43
C ILE A 237 -25.89 6.58 43.66
N GLY A 238 -25.65 7.15 44.85
CA GLY A 238 -26.14 8.48 45.25
C GLY A 238 -25.36 9.67 44.67
N ASP A 239 -24.06 9.55 44.44
CA ASP A 239 -23.25 10.70 44.01
C ASP A 239 -23.36 11.04 42.53
N SER A 240 -23.78 10.07 41.69
CA SER A 240 -23.98 10.32 40.25
C SER A 240 -25.42 10.73 39.92
N VAL A 241 -26.42 10.24 40.66
CA VAL A 241 -27.82 10.53 40.35
C VAL A 241 -28.20 11.96 40.74
N HIS A 242 -27.73 12.50 41.86
CA HIS A 242 -28.11 13.86 42.29
C HIS A 242 -27.46 14.96 41.42
N ALA A 243 -26.19 14.79 41.03
CA ALA A 243 -25.50 15.70 40.13
C ALA A 243 -26.05 15.63 38.69
N CYS A 244 -26.42 14.43 38.22
CA CYS A 244 -27.02 14.26 36.88
C CYS A 244 -28.49 14.69 36.83
N TYR A 245 -29.26 14.59 37.91
CA TYR A 245 -30.66 15.03 37.94
C TYR A 245 -30.77 16.56 37.85
N TRP A 246 -29.91 17.29 38.57
CA TRP A 246 -29.84 18.75 38.43
C TRP A 246 -29.27 19.18 37.09
N LYS A 247 -28.23 18.50 36.58
CA LYS A 247 -27.66 18.84 35.26
C LYS A 247 -28.63 18.56 34.11
N SER A 248 -29.43 17.50 34.19
CA SER A 248 -30.43 17.15 33.16
C SER A 248 -31.70 18.00 33.27
N MET A 249 -32.13 18.38 34.48
CA MET A 249 -33.27 19.28 34.69
C MET A 249 -32.96 20.73 34.29
N LEU A 250 -31.69 21.16 34.40
CA LEU A 250 -31.24 22.50 34.01
C LEU A 250 -30.98 22.65 32.50
N ILE A 251 -30.71 21.55 31.79
CA ILE A 251 -30.58 21.54 30.32
C ILE A 251 -31.96 21.67 29.62
N MET A 252 -33.05 21.38 30.32
CA MET A 252 -34.43 21.46 29.79
C MET A 252 -35.11 22.84 29.97
N ARG A 253 -34.46 23.81 30.63
CA ARG A 253 -34.94 25.19 30.77
C ARG A 253 -33.86 26.16 30.30
N GLY A 254 -33.81 26.37 28.99
CA GLY A 254 -32.99 27.43 28.41
C GLY A 254 -33.40 28.79 28.99
N GLU A 255 -32.45 29.48 29.62
CA GLU A 255 -32.10 30.90 29.42
C GLU A 255 -31.19 31.42 30.57
N LYS A 256 -30.06 32.04 30.17
CA LYS A 256 -29.32 33.12 30.87
C LYS A 256 -28.91 32.97 32.35
N VAL A 257 -28.36 31.83 32.77
CA VAL A 257 -27.63 31.70 34.07
C VAL A 257 -26.25 31.06 33.91
N TRP A 258 -25.60 31.24 32.76
CA TRP A 258 -24.30 30.62 32.47
C TRP A 258 -23.08 31.44 32.95
N HIS A 259 -23.21 32.75 33.13
CA HIS A 259 -22.05 33.59 33.47
C HIS A 259 -21.66 33.57 34.96
N TRP A 260 -22.61 33.38 35.87
CA TRP A 260 -22.34 33.46 37.32
C TRP A 260 -21.88 32.14 37.97
N LEU A 261 -22.18 30.98 37.35
CA LEU A 261 -21.80 29.66 37.87
C LEU A 261 -20.45 29.15 37.34
N SER A 262 -19.94 29.71 36.24
CA SER A 262 -18.62 29.38 35.70
C SER A 262 -17.48 29.91 36.58
N GLU A 263 -17.63 31.11 37.14
CA GLU A 263 -16.59 31.74 37.96
C GLU A 263 -16.47 31.10 39.36
N THR A 264 -17.57 30.59 39.91
CA THR A 264 -17.58 29.93 41.23
C THR A 264 -17.09 28.49 41.18
N CYS A 265 -17.33 27.74 40.08
CA CYS A 265 -16.76 26.41 39.88
C CYS A 265 -15.26 26.41 39.57
N ALA A 266 -14.75 27.45 38.87
CA ALA A 266 -13.32 27.55 38.56
C ALA A 266 -12.47 27.75 39.83
N LEU A 267 -12.94 28.55 40.79
CA LEU A 267 -12.24 28.84 42.04
C LEU A 267 -12.19 27.62 42.99
N LEU A 268 -13.24 26.80 43.02
CA LEU A 268 -13.26 25.55 43.81
C LEU A 268 -12.36 24.46 43.21
N SER A 269 -12.21 24.41 41.89
CA SER A 269 -11.25 23.51 41.23
C SER A 269 -9.80 23.93 41.49
N TYR A 270 -9.49 25.24 41.43
CA TYR A 270 -8.13 25.74 41.67
C TYR A 270 -7.63 25.52 43.10
N MET A 271 -8.51 25.62 44.10
CA MET A 271 -8.15 25.37 45.50
C MET A 271 -7.88 23.89 45.80
N SER A 272 -8.52 22.95 45.07
CA SER A 272 -8.31 21.51 45.26
C SER A 272 -7.06 21.00 44.54
N VAL A 273 -6.75 21.53 43.34
CA VAL A 273 -5.55 21.17 42.59
C VAL A 273 -4.28 21.75 43.24
N GLY A 274 -4.35 22.96 43.80
CA GLY A 274 -3.22 23.58 44.52
C GLY A 274 -2.82 22.84 45.80
N PHE A 275 -3.79 22.28 46.54
CA PHE A 275 -3.53 21.51 47.76
C PHE A 275 -2.89 20.15 47.46
N LEU A 276 -3.30 19.48 46.37
CA LEU A 276 -2.70 18.24 45.88
C LEU A 276 -1.29 18.45 45.31
N PHE A 277 -1.02 19.58 44.66
CA PHE A 277 0.32 19.91 44.17
C PHE A 277 1.31 20.20 45.31
N HIS A 278 0.87 20.88 46.37
CA HIS A 278 1.73 21.16 47.53
C HIS A 278 2.04 19.89 48.35
N LEU A 279 1.07 18.99 48.54
CA LEU A 279 1.32 17.71 49.19
C LEU A 279 2.27 16.83 48.36
N GLY A 280 2.06 16.76 47.03
CA GLY A 280 2.91 16.01 46.12
C GLY A 280 4.35 16.52 46.08
N PHE A 281 4.56 17.84 46.03
CA PHE A 281 5.90 18.43 45.99
C PHE A 281 6.67 18.22 47.31
N THR A 282 5.98 18.28 48.45
CA THR A 282 6.61 18.07 49.76
C THR A 282 7.03 16.61 49.96
N VAL A 283 6.21 15.65 49.52
CA VAL A 283 6.54 14.20 49.59
C VAL A 283 7.65 13.84 48.60
N PHE A 284 7.69 14.46 47.42
CA PHE A 284 8.74 14.19 46.43
C PHE A 284 10.11 14.76 46.88
N PHE A 285 10.12 15.93 47.51
CA PHE A 285 11.36 16.55 48.01
C PHE A 285 11.93 15.84 49.25
N THR A 286 11.07 15.25 50.09
CA THR A 286 11.54 14.43 51.23
C THR A 286 12.05 13.06 50.75
N LEU A 287 11.44 12.44 49.75
CA LEU A 287 11.96 11.17 49.18
C LEU A 287 13.30 11.37 48.45
N ALA A 288 13.48 12.46 47.69
CA ALA A 288 14.72 12.74 46.97
C ALA A 288 15.91 13.05 47.90
N THR A 289 15.67 13.71 49.05
CA THR A 289 16.72 13.96 50.05
C THR A 289 17.10 12.70 50.82
N VAL A 290 16.16 11.78 51.06
CA VAL A 290 16.45 10.47 51.69
C VAL A 290 17.24 9.56 50.75
N GLU A 291 16.92 9.51 49.45
CA GLU A 291 17.74 8.75 48.47
C GLU A 291 19.15 9.33 48.29
N SER A 292 19.30 10.65 48.34
CA SER A 292 20.63 11.30 48.26
C SER A 292 21.46 11.08 49.53
N LEU A 293 20.84 11.01 50.71
CA LEU A 293 21.51 10.65 51.97
C LEU A 293 21.90 9.16 52.02
N VAL A 294 21.05 8.26 51.53
CA VAL A 294 21.36 6.82 51.43
C VAL A 294 22.49 6.57 50.42
N SER A 295 22.52 7.33 49.32
CA SER A 295 23.58 7.25 48.31
C SER A 295 24.93 7.81 48.82
N MET A 296 24.94 8.89 49.61
CA MET A 296 26.18 9.39 50.23
C MET A 296 26.72 8.49 51.35
N ILE A 297 25.87 7.79 52.10
CA ILE A 297 26.32 6.85 53.15
C ILE A 297 26.88 5.55 52.52
N ALA A 298 26.40 5.13 51.34
CA ALA A 298 26.88 3.94 50.65
C ALA A 298 28.21 4.10 49.89
N ILE A 299 28.73 5.33 49.73
CA ILE A 299 30.02 5.62 49.07
C ILE A 299 31.12 5.98 50.10
N GLY A 300 30.75 6.12 51.37
CA GLY A 300 31.64 6.53 52.46
C GLY A 300 32.03 5.45 53.47
N TYR A 301 31.88 4.16 53.14
CA TYR A 301 32.38 3.01 53.92
C TYR A 301 32.80 1.86 53.00
#